data_AF-A0A938GS89-F1
#
_entry.id   AF-A0A938GS89-F1
#
_cell.length_a   1.000
_cell.length_b   1.000
_cell.length_c   1.000
_cell.angle_alpha   90.00
_cell.angle_beta   90.00
_cell.angle_gamma   90.00
#
_symmetry.space_group_name_H-M   'P 1'
#
loop_
_entity.id
_entity.type
_entity.pdbx_description
1 polymer ?
#
loop_
_entity_poly.entity_id
_entity_poly.type
_entity_poly.pdbx_seq_one_letter_code
_entity_poly.pdbx_strand_id
1 'polypeptide(L)'
;MKIPKILLAFACLASAGLSAADQAAAGPRGGRLLEATPLRAEFFVTKERRIEIVFLDASRRPVAPGEREVAVTAELPAGRTPIALEKTATGFASPAPFPAAAESARVVVQIREKPGARPQNFRLDLKLEPCGECKLAEYACTCSH
;
A
#
# COMPACT_ATOMS: atom_id res chain seq x y z
N MET A 1 -34.87 -58.82 -22.88
CA MET A 1 -35.68 -57.77 -23.54
C MET A 1 -34.81 -56.53 -23.64
N LYS A 2 -34.16 -56.24 -24.77
CA LYS A 2 -34.61 -55.36 -25.88
C LYS A 2 -35.03 -53.95 -25.41
N ILE A 3 -34.05 -53.01 -25.39
CA ILE A 3 -33.92 -51.66 -26.04
C ILE A 3 -35.21 -50.78 -26.04
N PRO A 4 -35.27 -49.41 -26.10
CA PRO A 4 -34.22 -48.40 -26.40
C PRO A 4 -34.30 -46.97 -25.75
N LYS A 5 -33.29 -46.16 -26.13
CA LYS A 5 -33.33 -44.76 -26.63
C LYS A 5 -33.37 -43.54 -25.67
N ILE A 6 -32.30 -42.75 -25.83
CA ILE A 6 -32.26 -41.29 -26.06
C ILE A 6 -32.51 -40.40 -24.83
N LEU A 7 -31.48 -39.67 -24.39
CA LEU A 7 -31.37 -38.23 -24.67
C LEU A 7 -29.94 -37.75 -24.37
N LEU A 8 -29.23 -37.34 -25.42
CA LEU A 8 -27.93 -36.68 -25.34
C LEU A 8 -28.19 -35.18 -25.13
N ALA A 9 -28.03 -34.68 -23.90
CA ALA A 9 -28.08 -33.25 -23.61
C ALA A 9 -26.66 -32.67 -23.72
N PHE A 10 -26.41 -31.95 -24.80
CA PHE A 10 -25.21 -31.13 -24.97
C PHE A 10 -25.35 -29.87 -24.11
N ALA A 11 -24.71 -29.86 -22.94
CA ALA A 11 -24.55 -28.66 -22.13
C ALA A 11 -23.25 -27.94 -22.55
N CYS A 12 -23.38 -26.92 -23.40
CA CYS A 12 -22.29 -25.97 -23.63
C CYS A 12 -22.09 -25.13 -22.37
N LEU A 13 -21.14 -25.51 -21.51
CA LEU A 13 -20.60 -24.62 -20.48
C LEU A 13 -19.78 -23.54 -21.19
N ALA A 14 -20.36 -22.35 -21.34
CA ALA A 14 -19.61 -21.15 -21.62
C ALA A 14 -18.84 -20.78 -20.34
N SER A 15 -17.57 -21.16 -20.27
CA SER A 15 -16.64 -20.69 -19.24
C SER A 15 -16.42 -19.19 -19.43
N ALA A 16 -17.21 -18.36 -18.74
CA ALA A 16 -16.87 -16.96 -18.54
C ALA A 16 -15.61 -16.92 -17.67
N GLY A 17 -14.45 -16.86 -18.31
CA GLY A 17 -13.19 -16.53 -17.65
C GLY A 17 -13.28 -15.11 -17.13
N LEU A 18 -13.64 -14.97 -15.86
CA LEU A 18 -13.52 -13.70 -15.15
C LEU A 18 -12.03 -13.46 -14.95
N SER A 19 -11.41 -12.70 -15.86
CA SER A 19 -10.09 -12.12 -15.61
C SER A 19 -10.23 -11.17 -14.43
N ALA A 20 -9.98 -11.67 -13.22
CA ALA A 20 -9.65 -10.83 -12.09
C ALA A 20 -8.35 -10.11 -12.45
N ALA A 21 -8.47 -8.90 -12.99
CA ALA A 21 -7.37 -7.95 -12.93
C ALA A 21 -6.93 -7.91 -11.47
N ASP A 22 -5.69 -8.31 -11.21
CA ASP A 22 -5.12 -8.47 -9.88
C ASP A 22 -5.21 -7.11 -9.17
N GLN A 23 -6.27 -6.92 -8.38
CA GLN A 23 -6.47 -5.66 -7.65
C GLN A 23 -5.30 -5.52 -6.69
N ALA A 24 -4.64 -4.35 -6.72
CA ALA A 24 -3.53 -4.08 -5.82
C ALA A 24 -3.99 -4.34 -4.38
N ALA A 25 -3.34 -5.24 -3.66
CA ALA A 25 -3.77 -5.54 -2.30
C ALA A 25 -3.49 -4.35 -1.37
N ALA A 26 -4.52 -3.91 -0.62
CA ALA A 26 -4.36 -2.92 0.44
C ALA A 26 -3.36 -3.42 1.49
N GLY A 27 -2.67 -2.53 2.20
CA GLY A 27 -1.84 -2.93 3.33
C GLY A 27 -2.65 -3.54 4.48
N PRO A 28 -2.08 -4.43 5.32
CA PRO A 28 -2.79 -5.06 6.44
C PRO A 28 -3.46 -4.10 7.43
N ARG A 29 -3.00 -2.85 7.49
CA ARG A 29 -3.56 -1.79 8.36
C ARG A 29 -4.47 -0.84 7.59
N GLY A 30 -4.78 -1.13 6.33
CA GLY A 30 -5.53 -0.24 5.45
C GLY A 30 -4.69 0.90 4.86
N GLY A 31 -3.36 0.80 4.94
CA GLY A 31 -2.42 1.72 4.33
C GLY A 31 -2.08 1.36 2.88
N ARG A 32 -1.21 2.18 2.29
CA ARG A 32 -0.67 1.97 0.95
C ARG A 32 0.49 0.99 1.02
N LEU A 33 0.39 -0.13 0.31
CA LEU A 33 1.50 -1.06 0.17
C LEU A 33 2.56 -0.47 -0.78
N LEU A 34 3.80 -0.45 -0.31
CA LEU A 34 5.00 -0.06 -1.03
C LEU A 34 5.75 -1.34 -1.39
N GLU A 35 5.86 -1.61 -2.68
CA GLU A 35 6.56 -2.78 -3.25
C GLU A 35 8.09 -2.60 -3.18
N ALA A 36 8.59 -2.29 -1.97
CA ALA A 36 10.01 -2.22 -1.67
C ALA A 36 10.62 -3.63 -1.61
N THR A 37 11.86 -3.72 -2.06
CA THR A 37 12.65 -4.95 -2.03
C THR A 37 13.83 -4.81 -1.06
N PRO A 38 14.24 -5.88 -0.36
CA PRO A 38 13.63 -7.22 -0.35
C PRO A 38 12.41 -7.35 0.58
N LEU A 39 12.08 -6.31 1.38
CA LEU A 39 10.92 -6.30 2.26
C LEU A 39 9.93 -5.23 1.81
N ARG A 40 8.67 -5.64 1.59
CA ARG A 40 7.57 -4.70 1.35
C ARG A 40 7.41 -3.81 2.58
N ALA A 41 6.89 -2.61 2.36
CA ALA A 41 6.54 -1.71 3.46
C ALA A 41 5.09 -1.24 3.31
N GLU A 42 4.42 -0.94 4.40
CA GLU A 42 3.11 -0.29 4.40
C GLU A 42 3.27 1.15 4.89
N PHE A 43 2.83 2.11 4.07
CA PHE A 43 2.64 3.50 4.47
C PHE A 43 1.23 3.66 5.06
N PHE A 44 1.13 4.10 6.30
CA PHE A 44 -0.15 4.28 7.00
C PHE A 44 -0.20 5.62 7.72
N VAL A 45 -1.36 6.28 7.68
CA VAL A 45 -1.63 7.48 8.47
C VAL A 45 -2.56 7.13 9.63
N THR A 46 -2.10 7.37 10.86
CA THR A 46 -2.89 7.08 12.06
C THR A 46 -4.06 8.06 12.24
N LYS A 47 -4.96 7.77 13.18
CA LYS A 47 -6.05 8.69 13.54
C LYS A 47 -5.53 10.01 14.12
N GLU A 48 -4.38 9.98 14.76
CA GLU A 48 -3.64 11.14 15.28
C GLU A 48 -2.81 11.83 14.19
N ARG A 49 -3.02 11.44 12.92
CA ARG A 49 -2.34 11.94 11.72
C ARG A 49 -0.84 11.72 11.72
N ARG A 50 -0.34 10.68 12.40
CA ARG A 50 1.08 10.33 12.35
C ARG A 50 1.33 9.46 11.12
N ILE A 51 2.51 9.60 10.53
CA ILE A 51 2.96 8.70 9.47
C ILE A 51 3.64 7.51 10.12
N GLU A 52 3.26 6.32 9.70
CA GLU A 52 3.94 5.09 10.04
C GLU A 52 4.33 4.33 8.77
N ILE A 53 5.57 3.83 8.76
CA ILE A 53 6.12 2.95 7.75
C ILE A 53 6.42 1.62 8.44
N VAL A 54 5.73 0.54 8.07
CA VAL A 54 5.93 -0.78 8.67
C VAL A 54 6.46 -1.75 7.63
N PHE A 55 7.55 -2.44 7.92
CA PHE A 55 8.09 -3.47 7.03
C PHE A 55 7.37 -4.79 7.23
N LEU A 56 7.12 -5.50 6.14
CA LEU A 56 6.33 -6.73 6.11
C LEU A 56 7.15 -7.89 5.54
N ASP A 57 7.00 -9.08 6.13
CA ASP A 57 7.46 -10.34 5.54
C ASP A 57 6.55 -10.79 4.38
N ALA A 58 6.92 -11.91 3.74
CA ALA A 58 6.13 -12.51 2.66
C ALA A 58 4.72 -12.96 3.10
N SER A 59 4.52 -13.20 4.40
CA SER A 59 3.22 -13.49 5.00
C SER A 59 2.46 -12.23 5.41
N ARG A 60 2.95 -11.04 5.03
CA ARG A 60 2.36 -9.74 5.33
C ARG A 60 2.32 -9.41 6.83
N ARG A 61 3.26 -9.94 7.60
CA ARG A 61 3.41 -9.66 9.04
C ARG A 61 4.50 -8.62 9.28
N PRO A 62 4.31 -7.71 10.25
CA PRO A 62 5.35 -6.76 10.64
C PRO A 62 6.66 -7.44 11.02
N VAL A 63 7.79 -6.91 10.53
CA VAL A 63 9.14 -7.37 10.84
C VAL A 63 10.07 -6.21 11.13
N ALA A 64 11.19 -6.48 11.81
CA ALA A 64 12.17 -5.46 12.14
C ALA A 64 12.79 -4.84 10.87
N PRO A 65 13.02 -3.51 10.85
CA PRO A 65 13.57 -2.82 9.68
C PRO A 65 15.03 -3.21 9.37
N GLY A 66 15.77 -3.78 10.32
CA GLY A 66 17.21 -4.06 10.16
C GLY A 66 18.02 -2.77 10.06
N GLU A 67 18.98 -2.70 9.14
CA GLU A 67 19.80 -1.50 8.87
C GLU A 67 19.14 -0.45 7.99
N ARG A 68 17.89 -0.68 7.56
CA ARG A 68 17.20 0.19 6.62
C ARG A 68 17.13 1.63 7.12
N GLU A 69 17.16 2.55 6.16
CA GLU A 69 16.88 3.96 6.37
C GLU A 69 15.63 4.35 5.59
N VAL A 70 14.79 5.19 6.20
CA VAL A 70 13.58 5.72 5.56
C VAL A 70 13.59 7.24 5.68
N ALA A 71 13.36 7.91 4.57
CA ALA A 71 13.11 9.35 4.52
C ALA A 71 11.72 9.61 3.94
N VAL A 72 10.97 10.50 4.58
CA VAL A 72 9.66 10.95 4.10
C VAL A 72 9.73 12.45 3.86
N THR A 73 9.27 12.88 2.68
CA THR A 73 9.22 14.29 2.29
C THR A 73 7.82 14.62 1.79
N ALA A 74 7.23 15.68 2.32
CA ALA A 74 6.00 16.27 1.80
C ALA A 74 6.35 17.34 0.77
N GLU A 75 5.76 17.28 -0.42
CA GLU A 75 5.83 18.32 -1.44
C GLU A 75 4.62 19.23 -1.26
N LEU A 76 4.86 20.39 -0.67
CA LEU A 76 3.86 21.44 -0.41
C LEU A 76 3.99 22.54 -1.49
N PRO A 77 2.96 23.38 -1.67
CA PRO A 77 3.07 24.56 -2.52
C PRO A 77 4.25 25.48 -2.13
N ALA A 78 4.56 25.56 -0.83
CA ALA A 78 5.68 26.34 -0.31
C ALA A 78 7.06 25.67 -0.48
N GLY A 79 7.11 24.41 -0.94
CA GLY A 79 8.35 23.66 -1.15
C GLY A 79 8.34 22.27 -0.50
N ARG A 80 9.52 21.63 -0.48
CA ARG A 80 9.70 20.26 0.04
C ARG A 80 10.03 20.31 1.53
N THR A 81 9.19 19.69 2.34
CA THR A 81 9.35 19.63 3.80
C THR A 81 9.69 18.20 4.23
N PRO A 82 10.87 17.96 4.84
CA PRO A 82 11.19 16.65 5.39
C PRO A 82 10.32 16.38 6.63
N ILE A 83 9.88 15.13 6.77
CA ILE A 83 9.13 14.67 7.94
C ILE A 83 10.07 13.85 8.81
N ALA A 84 10.23 14.27 10.06
CA ALA A 84 11.02 13.53 11.04
C ALA A 84 10.39 12.15 11.30
N LEU A 85 11.24 11.13 11.38
CA LEU A 85 10.86 9.76 11.67
C LEU A 85 11.78 9.19 12.75
N GLU A 86 11.20 8.39 13.64
CA GLU A 86 11.89 7.61 14.65
C GLU A 86 11.75 6.14 14.32
N LYS A 87 12.85 5.40 14.51
CA LYS A 87 12.86 3.95 14.30
C LYS A 87 12.03 3.26 15.38
N THR A 88 11.18 2.33 14.96
CA THR A 88 10.35 1.50 15.84
C THR A 88 10.80 0.04 15.73
N ALA A 89 10.17 -0.84 16.52
CA ALA A 89 10.43 -2.28 16.47
C ALA A 89 10.20 -2.89 15.06
N THR A 90 9.28 -2.32 14.27
CA THR A 90 8.84 -2.89 12.98
C THR A 90 8.95 -1.92 11.81
N GLY A 91 9.56 -0.74 12.01
CA GLY A 91 9.73 0.25 10.96
C GLY A 91 10.04 1.64 11.49
N PHE A 92 9.26 2.64 11.09
CA PHE A 92 9.48 4.05 11.39
C PHE A 92 8.16 4.78 11.64
N ALA A 93 8.14 5.73 12.58
CA ALA A 93 6.95 6.53 12.90
C ALA A 93 7.29 8.00 13.11
N SER A 94 6.39 8.91 12.74
CA SER A 94 6.58 10.34 12.99
C SER A 94 6.24 10.70 14.46
N PRO A 95 7.16 11.37 15.19
CA PRO A 95 6.91 11.76 16.58
C PRO A 95 5.98 12.97 16.70
N ALA A 96 5.63 13.62 15.57
CA ALA A 96 4.60 14.64 15.49
C ALA A 96 3.52 14.26 14.44
N PRO A 97 2.30 14.80 14.57
CA PRO A 97 1.28 14.75 13.52
C PRO A 97 1.80 15.37 12.21
N PHE A 98 1.38 14.81 11.09
CA PHE A 98 1.63 15.36 9.77
C PHE A 98 0.89 16.69 9.58
N PRO A 99 1.53 17.73 9.01
CA PRO A 99 0.94 19.08 8.95
C PRO A 99 -0.44 19.13 8.27
N ALA A 100 -1.36 19.93 8.82
CA ALA A 100 -2.69 20.17 8.23
C ALA A 100 -2.64 20.76 6.82
N ALA A 101 -1.72 21.69 6.59
CA ALA A 101 -1.50 22.30 5.27
C ALA A 101 -1.01 21.30 4.20
N ALA A 102 -0.75 20.04 4.56
CA ALA A 102 -0.24 18.99 3.70
C ALA A 102 -1.29 17.92 3.33
N GLU A 103 -2.57 18.15 3.62
CA GLU A 103 -3.70 17.22 3.36
C GLU A 103 -3.97 16.90 1.89
N SER A 104 -3.26 17.54 0.96
CA SER A 104 -3.24 17.18 -0.47
C SER A 104 -1.83 17.12 -1.04
N ALA A 105 -0.83 17.04 -0.15
CA ALA A 105 0.57 17.02 -0.53
C ALA A 105 0.92 15.70 -1.23
N ARG A 106 1.82 15.80 -2.20
CA ARG A 106 2.51 14.62 -2.69
C ARG A 106 3.55 14.21 -1.64
N VAL A 107 3.45 12.98 -1.16
CA VAL A 107 4.42 12.41 -0.22
C VAL A 107 5.37 11.51 -0.98
N VAL A 108 6.66 11.76 -0.78
CA VAL A 108 7.75 10.94 -1.31
C VAL A 108 8.34 10.15 -0.15
N VAL A 109 8.26 8.81 -0.25
CA VAL A 109 8.89 7.88 0.68
C VAL A 109 10.12 7.30 -0.01
N GLN A 110 11.28 7.45 0.60
CA GLN A 110 12.53 6.86 0.13
C GLN A 110 12.95 5.77 1.10
N ILE A 111 13.14 4.56 0.61
CA ILE A 111 13.58 3.42 1.41
C ILE A 111 14.95 2.97 0.90
N ARG A 112 15.92 2.86 1.81
CA ARG A 112 17.26 2.31 1.55
C ARG A 112 17.42 1.03 2.35
N GLU A 113 18.07 0.03 1.77
CA GLU A 113 18.33 -1.24 2.48
C GLU A 113 19.25 -1.06 3.69
N LYS A 114 20.22 -0.14 3.56
CA LYS A 114 21.22 0.23 4.55
C LYS A 114 21.78 1.62 4.26
N PRO A 115 22.54 2.26 5.17
CA PRO A 115 23.13 3.56 4.93
C PRO A 115 23.96 3.58 3.64
N GLY A 116 23.76 4.62 2.82
CA GLY A 116 24.46 4.78 1.53
C GLY A 116 23.94 3.90 0.38
N ALA A 117 23.03 2.95 0.61
CA ALA A 117 22.44 2.15 -0.48
C ALA A 117 21.53 3.00 -1.39
N ARG A 118 21.36 2.60 -2.65
CA ARG A 118 20.47 3.30 -3.61
C ARG A 118 19.03 3.30 -3.08
N PRO A 119 18.32 4.44 -3.10
CA PRO A 119 16.96 4.51 -2.58
C PRO A 119 15.95 3.96 -3.59
N GLN A 120 14.94 3.27 -3.08
CA GLN A 120 13.69 2.99 -3.77
C GLN A 120 12.71 4.11 -3.42
N ASN A 121 12.19 4.80 -4.43
CA ASN A 121 11.34 5.99 -4.26
C ASN A 121 9.89 5.65 -4.56
N PHE A 122 9.01 5.88 -3.59
CA PHE A 122 7.58 5.75 -3.72
C PHE A 122 6.96 7.13 -3.61
N ARG A 123 6.01 7.43 -4.49
CA ARG A 123 5.28 8.70 -4.49
C ARG A 123 3.80 8.40 -4.40
N LEU A 124 3.13 9.05 -3.46
CA LEU A 124 1.70 8.92 -3.23
C LEU A 124 1.12 10.31 -2.99
N ASP A 125 -0.12 10.53 -3.43
CA ASP A 125 -0.85 11.75 -3.12
C ASP A 125 -1.61 11.50 -1.83
N LEU A 126 -1.35 12.31 -0.80
CA LEU A 126 -1.92 12.10 0.52
C LEU A 126 -3.35 12.64 0.58
N LYS A 127 -4.29 11.91 -0.02
CA LYS A 127 -5.72 12.19 0.07
C LYS A 127 -6.32 11.29 1.16
N LEU A 128 -6.83 11.89 2.22
CA LEU A 128 -7.35 11.17 3.40
C LEU A 128 -8.84 10.88 3.29
N GLU A 129 -9.52 11.46 2.31
CA GLU A 129 -10.90 11.19 2.00
C GLU A 129 -11.10 9.70 1.71
N PRO A 130 -12.22 9.10 2.13
CA PRO A 130 -12.50 7.70 1.81
C PRO A 130 -12.87 7.56 0.33
N CYS A 131 -12.26 6.57 -0.32
CA CYS A 131 -12.66 6.11 -1.64
C CYS A 131 -14.11 5.64 -1.62
N GLY A 132 -14.88 6.04 -2.63
CA GLY A 132 -16.29 5.70 -2.77
C GLY A 132 -16.55 4.19 -2.86
N GLU A 133 -15.59 3.41 -3.35
CA GLU A 133 -15.70 1.97 -3.58
C GLU A 133 -15.04 1.15 -2.47
N CYS A 134 -13.71 1.20 -2.35
CA CYS A 134 -12.97 0.36 -1.40
C CYS A 134 -13.00 0.85 0.04
N LYS A 135 -13.53 2.06 0.29
CA LYS A 135 -13.66 2.71 1.62
C LYS A 135 -12.35 2.97 2.36
N LEU A 136 -11.19 2.64 1.77
CA LEU A 136 -9.89 3.07 2.24
C LEU A 136 -9.71 4.56 1.95
N ALA A 137 -8.81 5.22 2.68
CA ALA A 137 -8.38 6.55 2.29
C ALA A 137 -7.81 6.54 0.87
N GLU A 138 -8.06 7.57 0.08
CA GLU A 138 -7.67 7.65 -1.34
C GLU A 138 -6.17 7.42 -1.56
N TYR A 139 -5.30 7.84 -0.62
CA TYR A 139 -3.86 7.53 -0.70
C TYR A 139 -3.54 6.02 -0.71
N ALA A 140 -4.40 5.22 -0.08
CA ALA A 140 -4.33 3.77 0.05
C ALA A 140 -5.29 3.04 -0.90
N CYS A 141 -5.95 3.75 -1.81
CA CYS A 141 -6.92 3.18 -2.72
C CYS A 141 -6.30 2.04 -3.56
N THR A 142 -7.08 0.97 -3.71
CA THR A 142 -6.72 -0.24 -4.48
C THR A 142 -7.51 -0.39 -5.77
N CYS A 143 -8.47 0.51 -6.00
CA CYS A 143 -9.26 0.54 -7.22
C CYS A 143 -8.43 1.09 -8.39
N SER A 144 -8.77 0.68 -9.61
CA SER A 144 -8.04 1.03 -10.83
C SER A 144 -8.62 2.25 -11.57
N HIS A 145 -9.22 3.19 -10.85
CA HIS A 145 -9.95 4.34 -11.41
C HIS A 145 -9.12 5.62 -11.49
#